data_AF-A0A106DRK3-F1
#
_entry.id   AF-A0A106DRK3-F1
#
_cell.length_a   1.000
_cell.length_b   1.000
_cell.length_c   1.000
_cell.angle_alpha   90.00
_cell.angle_beta   90.00
_cell.angle_gamma   90.00
#
_symmetry.space_group_name_H-M   'P 1'
#
loop_
_entity.id
_entity.type
_entity.pdbx_description
1 polymer ?
#
loop_
_entity_poly.entity_id
_entity_poly.type
_entity_poly.pdbx_seq_one_letter_code
_entity_poly.pdbx_strand_id
1 'polypeptide(L)'
;MRSVFERVLTISDIKGVSGTCLYAAILLQQSLEKFCACEAVVRGGDGGADGGARDVRGGWHGHYWVEGVCGRDLPFLADITADQFGWPPVVVLHLAVARDRYVPGDDSVCGRAVDAEIDRMLGAVRVDE
;
A
#
# COMPACT_ATOMS: atom_id res chain seq x y z
N MET A 1 2.72 11.95 -1.18
CA MET A 1 1.62 11.05 -1.59
C MET A 1 0.45 10.98 -0.62
N ARG A 2 0.66 10.80 0.70
CA ARG A 2 -0.44 10.78 1.69
C ARG A 2 -1.45 11.94 1.54
N SER A 3 -0.97 13.19 1.48
CA SER A 3 -1.85 14.37 1.38
C SER A 3 -2.69 14.41 0.10
N VAL A 4 -2.18 13.86 -1.01
CA VAL A 4 -2.94 13.72 -2.26
C VAL A 4 -4.02 12.67 -2.08
N PHE A 5 -3.67 11.53 -1.46
CA PHE A 5 -4.63 10.46 -1.18
C PHE A 5 -5.77 10.92 -0.27
N GLU A 6 -5.48 11.67 0.80
CA GLU A 6 -6.50 12.24 1.70
C GLU A 6 -7.46 13.19 0.97
N ARG A 7 -6.96 13.98 0.01
CA ARG A 7 -7.82 14.83 -0.82
C ARG A 7 -8.74 14.02 -1.71
N VAL A 8 -8.24 12.94 -2.30
CA VAL A 8 -9.06 12.00 -3.09
C VAL A 8 -10.17 11.42 -2.21
N LEU A 9 -9.83 10.90 -1.02
CA LEU A 9 -10.80 10.37 -0.07
C LEU A 9 -11.87 11.40 0.31
N THR A 10 -11.45 12.64 0.58
CA THR A 10 -12.36 13.74 0.93
C THR A 10 -13.34 14.04 -0.20
N ILE A 11 -12.88 14.10 -1.45
CA ILE A 11 -13.73 14.35 -2.63
C ILE A 11 -14.67 13.17 -2.89
N SER A 12 -14.23 11.94 -2.59
CA SER A 12 -15.04 10.72 -2.73
C SER A 12 -15.98 10.45 -1.54
N ASP A 13 -16.08 11.36 -0.56
CA ASP A 13 -16.85 11.19 0.69
C ASP A 13 -16.49 9.90 1.47
N ILE A 14 -15.23 9.46 1.36
CA ILE A 14 -14.71 8.33 2.14
C ILE A 14 -14.09 8.86 3.43
N LYS A 15 -14.62 8.41 4.56
CA LYS A 15 -14.15 8.83 5.89
C LYS A 15 -12.97 7.99 6.35
N GLY A 16 -11.79 8.63 6.41
CA GLY A 16 -10.57 7.99 6.87
C GLY A 16 -10.04 6.96 5.88
N VAL A 17 -9.11 6.12 6.35
CA VAL A 17 -8.30 5.23 5.49
C VAL A 17 -8.63 3.74 5.65
N SER A 18 -9.62 3.42 6.48
CA SER A 18 -10.02 2.03 6.72
C SER A 18 -10.53 1.37 5.43
N GLY A 19 -9.87 0.29 5.03
CA GLY A 19 -10.22 -0.46 3.80
C GLY A 19 -9.68 0.18 2.51
N THR A 20 -8.88 1.24 2.60
CA THR A 20 -8.39 1.97 1.41
C THR A 20 -6.91 1.68 1.11
N CYS A 21 -6.27 0.75 1.84
CA CYS A 21 -4.83 0.49 1.76
C CYS A 21 -4.37 0.00 0.38
N LEU A 22 -5.17 -0.82 -0.33
CA LEU A 22 -4.82 -1.26 -1.68
C LEU A 22 -4.75 -0.09 -2.67
N TYR A 23 -5.75 0.79 -2.67
CA TYR A 23 -5.77 2.01 -3.49
C TYR A 23 -4.58 2.92 -3.18
N ALA A 24 -4.29 3.09 -1.90
CA ALA A 24 -3.16 3.89 -1.45
C ALA A 24 -1.81 3.30 -1.92
N ALA A 25 -1.64 1.99 -1.84
CA ALA A 25 -0.43 1.29 -2.26
C ALA A 25 -0.22 1.37 -3.77
N ILE A 26 -1.28 1.17 -4.58
CA ILE A 26 -1.24 1.33 -6.03
C ILE A 26 -0.85 2.77 -6.40
N LEU A 27 -1.53 3.76 -5.83
CA LEU A 27 -1.21 5.18 -6.07
C LEU A 27 0.24 5.50 -5.71
N LEU A 28 0.73 4.98 -4.59
CA LEU A 28 2.10 5.18 -4.13
C LEU A 28 3.11 4.52 -5.06
N GLN A 29 2.92 3.25 -5.44
CA GLN A 29 3.79 2.51 -6.35
C GLN A 29 3.92 3.25 -7.68
N GLN A 30 2.79 3.58 -8.32
CA GLN A 30 2.76 4.31 -9.59
C GLN A 30 3.48 5.66 -9.48
N SER A 31 3.33 6.36 -8.36
CA SER A 31 4.00 7.65 -8.14
C SER A 31 5.51 7.51 -7.97
N LEU A 32 5.97 6.48 -7.24
CA LEU A 32 7.39 6.22 -7.01
C LEU A 32 8.09 5.81 -8.32
N GLU A 33 7.48 4.95 -9.11
CA GLU A 33 8.00 4.56 -10.42
C GLU A 33 8.03 5.75 -11.37
N LYS A 34 6.94 6.51 -11.45
CA LYS A 34 6.80 7.60 -12.43
C LYS A 34 7.67 8.82 -12.10
N PHE A 35 7.76 9.20 -10.83
CA PHE A 35 8.34 10.49 -10.42
C PHE A 35 9.65 10.37 -9.63
N CYS A 36 9.98 9.18 -9.10
CA CYS A 36 11.17 8.99 -8.28
C CYS A 36 12.17 7.99 -8.87
N ALA A 37 11.89 7.41 -10.05
CA ALA A 37 12.73 6.40 -10.70
C ALA A 37 13.07 5.22 -9.76
N CYS A 38 12.10 4.83 -8.94
CA CYS A 38 12.23 3.68 -8.06
C CYS A 38 11.63 2.44 -8.73
N GLU A 39 12.21 1.28 -8.48
CA GLU A 39 11.54 0.00 -8.69
C GLU A 39 10.69 -0.27 -7.45
N ALA A 40 9.37 -0.36 -7.63
CA ALA A 40 8.42 -0.49 -6.54
C ALA A 40 7.46 -1.66 -6.79
N VAL A 41 7.01 -2.29 -5.72
CA VAL A 41 6.07 -3.40 -5.77
C VAL A 41 5.06 -3.26 -4.64
N VAL A 42 3.79 -3.42 -4.97
CA VAL A 42 2.74 -3.54 -3.95
C VAL A 42 2.85 -4.92 -3.32
N ARG A 43 2.96 -4.94 -2.00
CA ARG A 43 2.90 -6.14 -1.18
C ARG A 43 1.67 -6.10 -0.31
N GLY A 44 1.23 -7.26 0.14
CA GLY A 44 0.12 -7.36 1.06
C GLY A 44 0.07 -8.70 1.75
N GLY A 45 -0.87 -8.82 2.67
CA GLY A 45 -1.20 -10.06 3.37
C GLY A 45 -2.59 -10.00 3.99
N ASP A 46 -3.09 -11.12 4.50
CA ASP A 46 -4.45 -11.24 5.04
C ASP A 46 -4.57 -10.96 6.55
N GLY A 47 -3.44 -10.87 7.26
CA GLY A 47 -3.38 -10.68 8.72
C GLY A 47 -3.61 -11.94 9.53
N GLY A 48 -3.83 -13.07 8.87
CA GLY A 48 -4.10 -14.36 9.46
C GLY A 48 -3.02 -15.37 9.10
N ALA A 49 -3.24 -16.12 8.02
CA ALA A 49 -2.35 -17.20 7.59
C ALA A 49 -1.33 -16.77 6.53
N ASP A 50 -1.55 -15.62 5.88
CA ASP A 50 -0.81 -15.15 4.71
C ASP A 50 -0.24 -13.75 4.93
N GLY A 51 0.66 -13.63 5.91
CA GLY A 51 1.33 -12.37 6.22
C GLY A 51 0.38 -11.26 6.68
N GLY A 52 0.82 -10.01 6.63
CA GLY A 52 0.04 -8.83 7.00
C GLY A 52 0.86 -7.75 7.67
N ALA A 53 0.16 -6.80 8.31
CA ALA A 53 0.75 -5.73 9.09
C ALA A 53 0.37 -5.83 10.57
N ARG A 54 1.33 -5.59 11.45
CA ARG A 54 1.16 -5.64 12.89
C ARG A 54 0.76 -4.26 13.45
N ASP A 55 -0.27 -4.23 14.28
CA ASP A 55 -0.71 -3.02 15.00
C ASP A 55 0.17 -2.70 16.22
N VAL A 56 -0.03 -1.51 16.80
CA VAL A 56 0.71 -1.07 18.01
C VAL A 56 0.44 -1.93 19.26
N ARG A 57 -0.62 -2.75 19.25
CA ARG A 57 -0.98 -3.68 20.33
C ARG A 57 -0.46 -5.10 20.06
N GLY A 58 0.18 -5.31 18.92
CA GLY A 58 0.78 -6.58 18.51
C GLY A 58 -0.14 -7.51 17.70
N GLY A 59 -1.36 -7.10 17.36
CA GLY A 59 -2.30 -7.86 16.52
C GLY A 59 -1.97 -7.77 15.03
N TRP A 60 -2.24 -8.83 14.27
CA TRP A 60 -2.00 -8.90 12.82
C TRP A 60 -3.27 -8.61 12.03
N HIS A 61 -3.12 -7.87 10.93
CA HIS A 61 -4.21 -7.41 10.09
C HIS A 61 -3.88 -7.50 8.61
N GLY A 62 -4.90 -7.77 7.81
CA GLY A 62 -4.78 -7.72 6.35
C GLY A 62 -4.50 -6.30 5.89
N HIS A 63 -3.49 -6.14 5.05
CA HIS A 63 -3.01 -4.82 4.66
C HIS A 63 -2.20 -4.84 3.38
N TYR A 64 -2.11 -3.70 2.71
CA TYR A 64 -1.27 -3.49 1.53
C TYR A 64 -0.32 -2.31 1.76
N TRP A 65 0.91 -2.45 1.28
CA TRP A 65 1.98 -1.46 1.35
C TRP A 65 2.86 -1.52 0.11
N VAL A 66 3.88 -0.67 0.02
CA VAL A 66 4.86 -0.69 -1.07
C VAL A 66 6.23 -1.06 -0.52
N GLU A 67 6.91 -1.95 -1.22
CA GLU A 67 8.35 -2.18 -1.06
C GLU A 67 9.06 -1.70 -2.31
N GLY A 68 10.31 -1.24 -2.19
CA GLY A 68 11.03 -0.79 -3.37
C GLY A 68 12.49 -0.43 -3.12
N VAL A 69 13.13 0.01 -4.20
CA VAL A 69 14.51 0.53 -4.22
C VAL A 69 14.57 1.72 -5.17
N CYS A 70 15.27 2.78 -4.78
CA CYS A 70 15.50 3.96 -5.62
C CYS A 70 16.99 4.06 -5.94
N GLY A 71 17.38 3.96 -7.21
CA GLY A 71 18.80 4.04 -7.61
C GLY A 71 19.70 3.02 -6.91
N ARG A 72 20.70 3.48 -6.14
CA ARG A 72 21.64 2.63 -5.39
C ARG A 72 21.32 2.55 -3.88
N ASP A 73 20.14 3.02 -3.49
CA ASP A 73 19.76 3.07 -2.08
C ASP A 73 19.42 1.68 -1.54
N LEU A 74 19.34 1.58 -0.21
CA LEU A 74 18.89 0.36 0.45
C LEU A 74 17.39 0.14 0.22
N PRO A 75 16.92 -1.12 0.11
CA PRO A 75 15.50 -1.42 -0.01
C PRO A 75 14.68 -0.85 1.14
N PHE A 76 13.49 -0.35 0.83
CA PHE A 76 12.58 0.28 1.78
C PHE A 76 11.20 -0.37 1.74
N LEU A 77 10.46 -0.14 2.82
CA LEU A 77 9.01 -0.29 2.91
C LEU A 77 8.40 1.11 3.11
N ALA A 78 7.31 1.40 2.40
CA ALA A 78 6.52 2.60 2.56
C ALA A 78 5.02 2.26 2.68
N ASP A 79 4.38 2.83 3.68
CA ASP A 79 2.95 2.66 3.99
C ASP A 79 2.35 4.02 4.34
N ILE A 80 1.38 4.46 3.54
CA ILE A 80 0.69 5.75 3.72
C ILE A 80 -0.71 5.59 4.32
N THR A 81 -1.05 4.42 4.86
CA THR A 81 -2.30 4.19 5.61
C THR A 81 -2.07 3.42 6.92
N ALA A 82 -0.84 3.42 7.42
CA ALA A 82 -0.43 2.77 8.66
C ALA A 82 -1.21 3.24 9.90
N ASP A 83 -1.82 4.43 9.85
CA ASP A 83 -2.70 4.97 10.90
C ASP A 83 -3.97 4.14 11.12
N GLN A 84 -4.35 3.26 10.19
CA GLN A 84 -5.39 2.23 10.39
C GLN A 84 -5.09 1.33 11.60
N PHE A 85 -3.82 1.18 11.97
CA PHE A 85 -3.36 0.28 13.03
C PHE A 85 -2.70 1.02 14.21
N GLY A 86 -2.96 2.31 14.34
CA GLY A 86 -2.46 3.15 15.44
C GLY A 86 -1.03 3.66 15.28
N TRP A 87 -0.43 3.50 14.10
CA TRP A 87 0.90 4.00 13.79
C TRP A 87 0.85 5.40 13.13
N PRO A 88 1.99 6.06 12.90
CA PRO A 88 1.99 7.33 12.15
C PRO A 88 1.35 7.17 10.77
N PRO A 89 0.67 8.20 10.22
CA PRO A 89 -0.02 8.13 8.92
C PRO A 89 0.88 7.78 7.73
N VAL A 90 2.18 8.03 7.86
CA VAL A 90 3.20 7.63 6.90
C VAL A 90 4.31 6.91 7.64
N VAL A 91 4.59 5.69 7.22
CA VAL A 91 5.70 4.87 7.70
C VAL A 91 6.63 4.63 6.53
N VAL A 92 7.90 4.95 6.71
CA VAL A 92 8.98 4.59 5.78
C VAL A 92 10.09 3.97 6.59
N LEU A 93 10.48 2.74 6.26
CA LEU A 93 11.46 1.95 7.00
C LEU A 93 12.43 1.29 6.04
N HIS A 94 13.65 1.03 6.51
CA HIS A 94 14.51 0.06 5.85
C HIS A 94 13.84 -1.31 5.87
N LEU A 95 13.92 -2.03 4.74
CA LEU A 95 13.15 -3.25 4.55
C LEU A 95 13.44 -4.31 5.62
N ALA A 96 14.70 -4.43 6.05
CA ALA A 96 15.11 -5.35 7.11
C ALA A 96 14.41 -5.06 8.46
N VAL A 97 14.29 -3.78 8.83
CA VAL A 97 13.59 -3.35 10.06
C VAL A 97 12.09 -3.53 9.94
N ALA A 98 11.56 -3.36 8.73
CA ALA A 98 10.14 -3.44 8.48
C ALA A 98 9.57 -4.87 8.71
N ARG A 99 10.39 -5.92 8.60
CA ARG A 99 9.96 -7.33 8.74
C ARG A 99 9.40 -7.70 10.11
N ASP A 100 9.77 -6.97 11.17
CA ASP A 100 9.18 -7.18 12.50
C ASP A 100 7.69 -6.79 12.57
N ARG A 101 7.24 -6.00 11.58
CA ARG A 101 5.91 -5.39 11.55
C ARG A 101 5.13 -5.69 10.27
N TYR A 102 5.80 -5.98 9.17
CA TYR A 102 5.21 -6.21 7.87
C TYR A 102 5.78 -7.50 7.29
N VAL A 103 4.91 -8.49 7.15
CA VAL A 103 5.25 -9.80 6.58
C VAL A 103 4.48 -9.94 5.28
N PRO A 104 5.14 -9.98 4.11
CA PRO A 104 4.44 -10.21 2.85
C PRO A 104 3.82 -11.60 2.86
N GLY A 105 2.57 -11.69 2.38
CA GLY A 105 1.92 -12.95 2.05
C GLY A 105 2.33 -13.47 0.68
N ASP A 106 1.46 -14.25 0.05
CA ASP A 106 1.66 -14.82 -1.27
C ASP A 106 1.62 -13.74 -2.36
N ASP A 107 2.77 -13.54 -3.01
CA ASP A 107 2.95 -12.55 -4.08
C ASP A 107 1.99 -12.74 -5.26
N SER A 108 1.59 -13.97 -5.56
CA SER A 108 0.64 -14.25 -6.65
C SER A 108 -0.79 -13.86 -6.25
N VAL A 109 -1.16 -14.06 -4.98
CA VAL A 109 -2.46 -13.59 -4.44
C VAL A 109 -2.50 -12.08 -4.43
N CYS A 110 -1.46 -11.43 -3.90
CA CYS A 110 -1.34 -9.98 -3.88
C CYS A 110 -1.36 -9.39 -5.28
N GLY A 111 -0.57 -9.96 -6.22
CA GLY A 111 -0.53 -9.52 -7.61
C GLY A 111 -1.89 -9.57 -8.29
N ARG A 112 -2.63 -10.67 -8.15
CA ARG A 112 -4.00 -10.78 -8.69
C ARG A 112 -4.95 -9.73 -8.12
N ALA A 113 -4.84 -9.41 -6.83
CA ALA A 113 -5.66 -8.38 -6.21
C ALA A 113 -5.34 -6.97 -6.76
N VAL A 114 -4.05 -6.69 -6.99
CA VAL A 114 -3.58 -5.45 -7.60
C VAL A 114 -4.07 -5.34 -9.06
N ASP A 115 -3.86 -6.38 -9.87
CA ASP A 115 -4.27 -6.41 -11.27
C ASP A 115 -5.78 -6.22 -11.41
N ALA A 116 -6.57 -6.96 -10.63
CA ALA A 116 -8.03 -6.84 -10.64
C ALA A 116 -8.52 -5.44 -10.25
N GLU A 117 -7.82 -4.76 -9.35
CA GLU A 117 -8.16 -3.39 -8.98
C GLU A 117 -7.78 -2.39 -10.07
N ILE A 118 -6.60 -2.54 -10.68
CA ILE A 118 -6.18 -1.71 -11.82
C ILE A 118 -7.17 -1.85 -12.98
N ASP A 119 -7.58 -3.08 -13.31
CA ASP A 119 -8.57 -3.35 -14.35
C ASP A 119 -9.90 -2.67 -14.05
N ARG A 120 -10.36 -2.68 -12.78
CA ARG A 120 -11.56 -1.95 -12.37
C ARG A 120 -11.40 -0.45 -12.54
N MET A 121 -10.27 0.12 -12.14
CA MET A 121 -9.99 1.55 -12.30
C MET A 121 -10.01 1.96 -13.77
N LEU A 122 -9.39 1.18 -14.66
CA LEU A 122 -9.35 1.44 -16.10
C LEU A 122 -10.71 1.22 -16.78
N GLY A 123 -11.48 0.22 -16.32
CA GLY A 123 -12.83 -0.05 -16.79
C GLY A 123 -13.82 1.07 -16.45
N ALA A 124 -13.70 1.66 -15.25
CA ALA A 124 -14.53 2.79 -14.82
C ALA A 124 -14.32 4.06 -15.66
N VAL A 125 -13.15 4.21 -16.30
CA VAL A 125 -12.83 5.35 -17.18
C VAL A 125 -13.48 5.23 -18.57
N ARG A 126 -13.94 4.04 -18.97
CA ARG A 126 -14.47 3.77 -20.33
C ARG A 126 -15.99 3.89 -20.46
N VAL A 127 -16.69 4.35 -19.42
CA VAL A 127 -18.15 4.53 -19.45
C VAL A 127 -18.44 6.02 -19.60
N ASP A 128 -18.16 6.58 -20.79
CA ASP A 128 -18.65 7.89 -21.28
C ASP A 128 -18.20 8.09 -22.74
N GLU A 129 -18.66 7.22 -23.66
CA GLU A 129 -18.68 7.48 -25.11
C GLU A 129 -20.09 7.30 -25.67
#